data_AF-A0A1L5NFZ5-F1
#
_entry.id   AF-A0A1L5NFZ5-F1
#
_cell.length_a   1.000
_cell.length_b   1.000
_cell.length_c   1.000
_cell.angle_alpha   90.00
_cell.angle_beta   90.00
_cell.angle_gamma   90.00
#
_symmetry.space_group_name_H-M   'P 1'
#
loop_
_entity.id
_entity.type
_entity.pdbx_description
1 polymer ?
#
loop_
_entity_poly.entity_id
_entity_poly.type
_entity_poly.pdbx_seq_one_letter_code
_entity_poly.pdbx_strand_id
1 'polypeptide(L)'
;MRILAALLTLSLISAGPADDGRFYAGDYSFSDELGGFRILSVTGSGTKADPIEIHEELNSASPVTLVIRAARPIQHHGFPEGAFHLRVVTLNKSGLAWIEFEFELQEILGKPSDFYDGLSFDQTNPNPDLISSNRFARFENHFEKFDRLRFASGHVDPLDRPAFGFFITDVTPVTEFYLVQDPRVPFS
;
A
#
# COMPACT_ATOMS: atom_id res chain seq x y z
N MET A 1 43.10 19.91 20.43
CA MET A 1 42.28 18.69 20.63
C MET A 1 41.58 18.37 19.33
N ARG A 2 41.72 17.15 18.80
CA ARG A 2 41.03 16.69 17.58
C ARG A 2 39.80 15.89 18.03
N ILE A 3 38.60 16.41 17.79
CA ILE A 3 37.37 15.67 18.07
C ILE A 3 37.09 14.83 16.81
N LEU A 4 37.20 13.51 16.97
CA LEU A 4 36.86 12.52 15.96
C LEU A 4 35.33 12.33 16.02
N ALA A 5 34.61 12.80 15.01
CA ALA A 5 33.18 12.54 14.89
C ALA A 5 32.98 11.10 14.38
N ALA A 6 32.45 10.23 15.24
CA ALA A 6 32.04 8.88 14.85
C ALA A 6 30.65 8.98 14.19
N LEU A 7 30.58 8.66 12.89
CA LEU A 7 29.33 8.55 12.15
C LEU A 7 28.70 7.18 12.49
N LEU A 8 27.69 7.16 13.37
CA LEU A 8 26.91 5.95 13.64
C LEU A 8 25.97 5.71 12.45
N THR A 9 26.29 4.74 11.61
CA THR A 9 25.33 4.22 10.62
C THR A 9 24.35 3.31 11.35
N LEU A 10 23.16 3.83 11.66
CA LEU A 10 22.04 3.02 12.14
C LEU A 10 21.51 2.22 10.94
N SER A 11 21.96 0.97 10.82
CA SER A 11 21.33 0.02 9.90
C SER A 11 19.92 -0.24 10.42
N LEU A 12 18.90 0.32 9.75
CA LEU A 12 17.49 -0.01 9.98
C LEU A 12 17.34 -1.51 9.76
N ILE A 13 17.28 -2.27 10.86
CA ILE A 13 16.87 -3.67 10.81
C ILE A 13 15.39 -3.61 10.46
N SER A 14 15.08 -3.85 9.19
CA SER A 14 13.73 -4.14 8.76
C SER A 14 13.18 -5.29 9.60
N ALA A 15 12.07 -5.06 10.30
CA ALA A 15 11.40 -6.13 11.02
C ALA A 15 10.85 -7.15 10.02
N GLY A 16 11.23 -8.42 10.19
CA GLY A 16 10.56 -9.53 9.52
C GLY A 16 9.12 -9.70 10.05
N PRO A 17 8.36 -10.67 9.53
CA PRO A 17 7.03 -10.96 10.05
C PRO A 17 7.13 -11.41 11.51
N ALA A 18 6.07 -11.18 12.28
CA ALA A 18 5.91 -11.72 13.62
C ALA A 18 5.68 -13.24 13.58
N ASP A 19 5.57 -13.86 14.76
CA ASP A 19 5.38 -15.32 14.90
C ASP A 19 4.11 -15.84 14.22
N ASP A 20 3.12 -14.99 13.97
CA ASP A 20 1.88 -15.31 13.26
C ASP A 20 1.97 -15.13 11.73
N GLY A 21 3.16 -14.80 11.22
CA GLY A 21 3.43 -14.60 9.79
C GLY A 21 3.03 -13.22 9.26
N ARG A 22 2.52 -12.32 10.09
CA ARG A 22 2.07 -10.98 9.67
C ARG A 22 3.13 -9.92 9.94
N PHE A 23 3.11 -8.88 9.12
CA PHE A 23 3.90 -7.67 9.35
C PHE A 23 3.03 -6.62 10.04
N TYR A 24 3.55 -5.94 11.05
CA TYR A 24 2.81 -4.98 11.86
C TYR A 24 3.35 -3.57 11.70
N ALA A 25 2.47 -2.59 11.48
CA ALA A 25 2.79 -1.17 11.42
C ALA A 25 1.55 -0.32 11.68
N GLY A 26 1.74 0.81 12.37
CA GLY A 26 0.62 1.60 12.90
C GLY A 26 -0.37 0.74 13.70
N ASP A 27 -1.66 0.92 13.42
CA ASP A 27 -2.76 0.14 14.01
C ASP A 27 -3.15 -1.09 13.18
N TYR A 28 -2.33 -1.48 12.20
CA TYR A 28 -2.65 -2.51 11.22
C TYR A 28 -1.60 -3.62 11.14
N SER A 29 -2.03 -4.73 10.54
CA SER A 29 -1.17 -5.83 10.12
C SER A 29 -1.42 -6.17 8.65
N PHE A 30 -0.37 -6.67 8.01
CA PHE A 30 -0.27 -6.86 6.57
C PHE A 30 0.21 -8.28 6.29
N SER A 31 -0.38 -8.93 5.29
CA SER A 31 -0.02 -10.29 4.91
C SER A 31 -0.14 -10.53 3.41
N ASP A 32 0.82 -11.29 2.87
CA ASP A 32 0.86 -11.85 1.52
C ASP A 32 0.30 -13.29 1.48
N GLU A 33 -0.53 -13.69 2.45
CA GLU A 33 -1.05 -15.07 2.59
C GLU A 33 -1.85 -15.59 1.39
N LEU A 34 -2.39 -14.70 0.54
CA LEU A 34 -3.08 -15.06 -0.69
C LEU A 34 -2.12 -15.38 -1.86
N GLY A 35 -0.83 -15.10 -1.70
CA GLY A 35 0.23 -15.45 -2.64
C GLY A 35 0.36 -14.52 -3.85
N GLY A 36 1.26 -14.90 -4.77
CA GLY A 36 1.56 -14.16 -6.01
C GLY A 36 2.61 -13.04 -5.86
N PHE A 37 2.81 -12.55 -4.64
CA PHE A 37 3.85 -11.58 -4.27
C PHE A 37 4.47 -11.95 -2.93
N ARG A 38 5.48 -11.19 -2.50
CA ARG A 38 6.10 -11.34 -1.18
C ARG A 38 6.32 -10.01 -0.51
N ILE A 39 5.90 -9.87 0.74
CA ILE A 39 6.27 -8.74 1.60
C ILE A 39 7.69 -8.97 2.13
N LEU A 40 8.52 -7.94 1.99
CA LEU A 40 9.91 -7.92 2.45
C LEU A 40 10.04 -7.18 3.78
N SER A 41 9.28 -6.10 3.95
CA SER A 41 9.28 -5.27 5.15
C SER A 41 8.03 -4.42 5.25
N VAL A 42 7.60 -4.11 6.47
CA VAL A 42 6.63 -3.05 6.72
C VAL A 42 7.12 -2.18 7.88
N THR A 43 7.03 -0.87 7.73
CA THR A 43 7.47 0.12 8.73
C THR A 43 6.51 1.32 8.77
N GLY A 44 6.72 2.23 9.72
CA GLY A 44 5.97 3.49 9.83
C GLY A 44 4.72 3.42 10.70
N SER A 45 4.20 4.59 11.08
CA SER A 45 3.05 4.72 11.97
C SER A 45 1.73 4.96 11.23
N GLY A 46 1.75 5.29 9.95
CA GLY A 46 0.55 5.57 9.13
C GLY A 46 0.12 7.03 9.09
N THR A 47 0.93 7.96 9.58
CA THR A 47 0.65 9.40 9.45
C THR A 47 1.14 9.92 8.11
N LYS A 48 0.73 11.13 7.70
CA LYS A 48 1.28 11.78 6.49
C LYS A 48 2.80 11.97 6.55
N ALA A 49 3.35 12.23 7.74
CA ALA A 49 4.79 12.45 7.93
C ALA A 49 5.59 11.15 8.11
N ASP A 50 4.91 10.07 8.50
CA ASP A 50 5.49 8.74 8.71
C ASP A 50 4.49 7.69 8.19
N PRO A 51 4.38 7.53 6.87
CA PRO A 51 3.40 6.62 6.27
C PRO A 51 3.76 5.17 6.57
N ILE A 52 2.78 4.28 6.57
CA ILE A 52 3.08 2.85 6.56
C ILE A 52 3.77 2.55 5.23
N GLU A 53 5.03 2.15 5.25
CA GLU A 53 5.79 1.82 4.05
C GLU A 53 5.94 0.29 3.93
N ILE A 54 5.34 -0.29 2.89
CA ILE A 54 5.43 -1.70 2.54
C ILE A 54 6.47 -1.84 1.42
N HIS A 55 7.50 -2.65 1.65
CA HIS A 55 8.37 -3.12 0.57
C HIS A 55 7.97 -4.53 0.21
N GLU A 56 7.81 -4.78 -1.07
CA GLU A 56 7.34 -6.05 -1.59
C GLU A 56 7.99 -6.39 -2.94
N GLU A 57 7.80 -7.62 -3.40
CA GLU A 57 8.23 -8.06 -4.72
C GLU A 57 7.15 -8.85 -5.45
N LEU A 58 6.93 -8.51 -6.72
CA LEU A 58 5.98 -9.19 -7.61
C LEU A 58 6.77 -10.01 -8.63
N ASN A 59 6.60 -11.33 -8.61
CA ASN A 59 7.31 -12.26 -9.51
C ASN A 59 6.56 -12.51 -10.83
N SER A 60 5.38 -11.92 -11.00
CA SER A 60 4.57 -11.96 -12.22
C SER A 60 3.87 -10.63 -12.41
N ALA A 61 3.29 -10.40 -13.59
CA ALA A 61 2.42 -9.26 -13.85
C ALA A 61 0.92 -9.59 -13.68
N SER A 62 0.60 -10.69 -12.98
CA SER A 62 -0.77 -11.00 -12.61
C SER A 62 -1.20 -10.17 -11.39
N PRO A 63 -2.49 -9.84 -11.24
CA PRO A 63 -2.99 -9.18 -10.04
C PRO A 63 -2.70 -10.00 -8.78
N VAL A 64 -2.37 -9.31 -7.69
CA VAL A 64 -2.15 -9.91 -6.36
C VAL A 64 -2.98 -9.16 -5.32
N THR A 65 -3.23 -9.80 -4.17
CA THR A 65 -4.08 -9.21 -3.12
C THR A 65 -3.34 -9.21 -1.79
N LEU A 66 -3.11 -8.01 -1.26
CA LEU A 66 -2.60 -7.77 0.08
C LEU A 66 -3.77 -7.84 1.07
N VAL A 67 -3.59 -8.58 2.17
CA VAL A 67 -4.58 -8.64 3.26
C VAL A 67 -4.20 -7.64 4.34
N ILE A 68 -5.14 -6.79 4.73
CA ILE A 68 -4.97 -5.75 5.74
C ILE A 68 -5.94 -6.02 6.89
N ARG A 69 -5.44 -5.98 8.12
CA ARG A 69 -6.25 -6.23 9.33
C ARG A 69 -5.95 -5.22 10.42
N ALA A 70 -6.94 -4.87 11.22
CA ALA A 70 -6.71 -4.14 12.47
C ALA A 70 -5.84 -5.01 13.42
N ALA A 71 -4.72 -4.47 13.89
CA ALA A 71 -3.74 -5.19 14.73
C ALA A 71 -4.12 -5.18 16.23
N ARG A 72 -4.98 -4.26 16.64
CA ARG A 72 -5.58 -4.19 17.97
C ARG A 72 -7.10 -4.15 17.79
N PRO A 73 -7.89 -4.58 18.79
CA PRO A 73 -9.31 -4.29 18.78
C PRO A 73 -9.47 -2.79 18.55
N ILE A 74 -10.26 -2.39 17.55
CA ILE A 74 -10.55 -0.98 17.26
C ILE A 74 -11.30 -0.44 18.48
N GLN A 75 -10.55 0.03 19.48
CA GLN A 75 -11.12 0.74 20.61
C GLN A 75 -11.44 2.12 20.08
N HIS A 76 -12.72 2.44 19.95
CA HIS A 76 -13.20 3.75 19.52
C HIS A 76 -12.47 4.90 20.26
N HIS A 77 -11.41 5.43 19.64
CA HIS A 77 -10.63 6.55 20.15
C HIS A 77 -10.38 7.55 19.04
N GLY A 78 -11.47 8.14 18.54
CA GLY A 78 -11.44 9.50 18.00
C GLY A 78 -11.05 9.59 16.53
N PHE A 79 -11.78 10.46 15.83
CA PHE A 79 -11.85 10.47 14.38
C PHE A 79 -10.60 10.98 13.64
N PRO A 80 -10.40 10.52 12.38
CA PRO A 80 -11.13 9.40 11.80
C PRO A 80 -10.43 8.11 12.19
N GLU A 81 -11.07 7.35 13.07
CA GLU A 81 -10.83 5.93 13.20
C GLU A 81 -10.82 5.32 11.79
N GLY A 82 -9.88 4.43 11.47
CA GLY A 82 -9.87 3.76 10.17
C GLY A 82 -9.12 4.45 9.04
N ALA A 83 -8.34 5.51 9.29
CA ALA A 83 -7.59 6.22 8.25
C ALA A 83 -6.07 6.19 8.44
N PHE A 84 -5.32 5.93 7.36
CA PHE A 84 -3.86 5.93 7.38
C PHE A 84 -3.25 6.21 6.00
N HIS A 85 -2.03 6.76 6.00
CA HIS A 85 -1.24 6.93 4.79
C HIS A 85 -0.41 5.67 4.53
N LEU A 86 -0.53 5.14 3.32
CA LEU A 86 0.19 3.97 2.86
C LEU A 86 1.16 4.36 1.75
N ARG A 87 2.33 3.73 1.76
CA ARG A 87 3.32 3.81 0.70
C ARG A 87 3.75 2.40 0.32
N VAL A 88 3.45 2.01 -0.91
CA VAL A 88 3.83 0.69 -1.46
C VAL A 88 5.05 0.85 -2.35
N VAL A 89 6.13 0.16 -2.03
CA VAL A 89 7.38 0.12 -2.79
C VAL A 89 7.54 -1.29 -3.37
N THR A 90 7.26 -1.43 -4.65
CA THR A 90 7.16 -2.74 -5.28
C THR A 90 8.36 -3.01 -6.17
N LEU A 91 9.13 -4.06 -5.89
CA LEU A 91 10.16 -4.56 -6.80
C LEU A 91 9.50 -5.32 -7.96
N ASN A 92 9.71 -4.84 -9.18
CA ASN A 92 9.28 -5.54 -10.39
C ASN A 92 10.20 -6.73 -10.69
N LYS A 93 9.83 -7.92 -10.22
CA LYS A 93 10.49 -9.20 -10.57
C LYS A 93 9.74 -9.99 -11.65
N SER A 94 8.74 -9.39 -12.29
CA SER A 94 7.91 -10.07 -13.29
C SER A 94 8.64 -10.40 -14.60
N GLY A 95 9.77 -9.73 -14.86
CA GLY A 95 10.49 -9.81 -16.14
C GLY A 95 9.84 -9.01 -17.28
N LEU A 96 8.71 -8.33 -17.00
CA LEU A 96 7.98 -7.50 -17.96
C LEU A 96 7.96 -6.05 -17.48
N ALA A 97 8.04 -5.10 -18.42
CA ALA A 97 7.84 -3.70 -18.10
C ALA A 97 6.36 -3.43 -17.79
N TRP A 98 6.09 -2.59 -16.80
CA TRP A 98 4.73 -2.12 -16.50
C TRP A 98 4.50 -0.74 -17.11
N ILE A 99 3.34 -0.52 -17.69
CA ILE A 99 2.91 0.76 -18.27
C ILE A 99 1.87 1.49 -17.42
N GLU A 100 1.22 0.76 -16.52
CA GLU A 100 0.28 1.27 -15.54
C GLU A 100 0.30 0.38 -14.30
N PHE A 101 -0.24 0.89 -13.20
CA PHE A 101 -0.44 0.13 -11.98
C PHE A 101 -1.75 0.55 -11.34
N GLU A 102 -2.61 -0.41 -11.04
CA GLU A 102 -3.91 -0.16 -10.44
C GLU A 102 -3.97 -0.76 -9.04
N PHE A 103 -4.53 0.00 -8.11
CA PHE A 103 -4.93 -0.47 -6.80
C PHE A 103 -6.46 -0.52 -6.73
N GLU A 104 -7.01 -1.55 -6.10
CA GLU A 104 -8.44 -1.64 -5.78
C GLU A 104 -8.62 -2.02 -4.31
N LEU A 105 -9.48 -1.29 -3.59
CA LEU A 105 -9.91 -1.66 -2.25
C LEU A 105 -11.09 -2.63 -2.30
N GLN A 106 -11.09 -3.64 -1.46
CA GLN A 106 -12.18 -4.60 -1.31
C GLN A 106 -12.49 -4.81 0.18
N GLU A 107 -13.70 -4.49 0.63
CA GLU A 107 -14.19 -4.94 1.95
C GLU A 107 -14.37 -6.47 1.96
N ILE A 108 -14.93 -7.03 0.88
CA ILE A 108 -15.16 -8.47 0.71
C ILE A 108 -14.25 -8.99 -0.40
N LEU A 109 -13.46 -10.03 -0.11
CA LEU A 109 -12.50 -10.59 -1.07
C LEU A 109 -13.15 -10.90 -2.42
N GLY A 110 -12.59 -10.34 -3.49
CA GLY A 110 -13.05 -10.51 -4.87
C GLY A 110 -14.30 -9.70 -5.23
N LYS A 111 -14.87 -8.93 -4.30
CA LYS A 111 -15.92 -7.96 -4.56
C LYS A 111 -15.32 -6.55 -4.44
N PRO A 112 -15.31 -5.77 -5.52
CA PRO A 112 -14.93 -4.37 -5.44
C PRO A 112 -15.75 -3.61 -4.42
N SER A 113 -15.09 -2.72 -3.67
CA SER A 113 -15.78 -1.84 -2.73
C SER A 113 -16.71 -0.89 -3.48
N ASP A 114 -17.83 -0.57 -2.84
CA ASP A 114 -18.84 0.35 -3.35
C ASP A 114 -19.03 1.53 -2.40
N PHE A 115 -19.65 2.60 -2.90
CA PHE A 115 -19.83 3.86 -2.17
C PHE A 115 -20.37 3.70 -0.72
N TYR A 116 -21.11 2.63 -0.43
CA TYR A 116 -21.80 2.46 0.85
C TYR A 116 -21.01 1.68 1.91
N ASP A 117 -19.88 1.07 1.56
CA ASP A 117 -19.05 0.31 2.50
C ASP A 117 -18.00 1.15 3.23
N GLY A 118 -17.85 2.42 2.83
CA GLY A 118 -17.03 3.42 3.52
C GLY A 118 -15.51 3.25 3.36
N LEU A 119 -15.04 2.21 2.66
CA LEU A 119 -13.64 1.95 2.38
C LEU A 119 -13.23 2.65 1.08
N SER A 120 -12.28 3.58 1.13
CA SER A 120 -11.93 4.38 -0.05
C SER A 120 -10.53 4.97 -0.01
N PHE A 121 -10.06 5.45 -1.17
CA PHE A 121 -8.87 6.28 -1.29
C PHE A 121 -9.20 7.76 -1.02
N ASP A 122 -9.55 8.09 0.23
CA ASP A 122 -9.85 9.46 0.72
C ASP A 122 -11.12 10.09 0.13
N GLN A 123 -12.22 9.33 0.04
CA GLN A 123 -13.47 9.83 -0.58
C GLN A 123 -14.12 11.00 0.18
N THR A 124 -14.00 11.04 1.51
CA THR A 124 -14.70 12.05 2.34
C THR A 124 -14.09 13.45 2.20
N ASN A 125 -12.78 13.54 1.95
CA ASN A 125 -12.09 14.82 1.77
C ASN A 125 -10.94 14.69 0.76
N PRO A 126 -11.24 14.47 -0.54
CA PRO A 126 -10.24 14.10 -1.53
C PRO A 126 -9.11 15.12 -1.61
N ASN A 127 -7.91 14.71 -1.21
CA ASN A 127 -6.72 15.55 -1.33
C ASN A 127 -5.70 14.92 -2.30
N PRO A 128 -5.55 15.46 -3.52
CA PRO A 128 -4.62 14.92 -4.51
C PRO A 128 -3.15 14.98 -4.05
N ASP A 129 -2.79 15.86 -3.11
CA ASP A 129 -1.43 15.93 -2.55
C ASP A 129 -1.08 14.70 -1.69
N LEU A 130 -2.06 13.84 -1.39
CA LEU A 130 -1.85 12.58 -0.68
C LEU A 130 -1.61 11.41 -1.65
N ILE A 131 -1.80 11.61 -2.96
CA ILE A 131 -1.56 10.59 -3.97
C ILE A 131 -0.25 10.90 -4.69
N SER A 132 0.66 9.93 -4.78
CA SER A 132 1.95 10.13 -5.42
C SER A 132 2.49 8.86 -6.10
N SER A 133 3.29 9.06 -7.15
CA SER A 133 4.14 8.01 -7.71
C SER A 133 5.48 8.61 -8.15
N ASN A 134 6.56 7.84 -8.06
CA ASN A 134 7.87 8.22 -8.60
C ASN A 134 8.11 7.74 -10.05
N ARG A 135 7.18 6.98 -10.63
CA ARG A 135 7.30 6.36 -11.96
C ARG A 135 6.16 6.71 -12.92
N PHE A 136 5.00 7.10 -12.40
CA PHE A 136 3.82 7.44 -13.19
C PHE A 136 3.44 8.90 -12.97
N ALA A 137 3.27 9.65 -14.06
CA ALA A 137 3.02 11.10 -14.01
C ALA A 137 1.54 11.46 -13.82
N ARG A 138 0.63 10.50 -13.96
CA ARG A 138 -0.82 10.71 -13.82
C ARG A 138 -1.42 9.65 -12.92
N PHE A 139 -2.49 10.02 -12.22
CA PHE A 139 -3.38 9.07 -11.58
C PHE A 139 -4.84 9.38 -11.92
N GLU A 140 -5.67 8.36 -11.89
CA GLU A 140 -7.12 8.43 -12.01
C GLU A 140 -7.73 7.74 -10.79
N ASN A 141 -8.59 8.45 -10.06
CA ASN A 141 -9.34 7.89 -8.93
C ASN A 141 -10.80 7.70 -9.37
N HIS A 142 -11.22 6.45 -9.50
CA HIS A 142 -12.53 6.07 -10.05
C HIS A 142 -13.52 5.77 -8.93
N PHE A 143 -14.03 6.80 -8.23
CA PHE A 143 -14.94 6.61 -7.11
C PHE A 143 -16.26 5.89 -7.46
N GLU A 144 -16.76 6.03 -8.69
CA GLU A 144 -18.04 5.44 -9.08
C GLU A 144 -17.84 4.01 -9.62
N LYS A 145 -18.20 3.03 -8.78
CA LYS A 145 -18.38 1.57 -8.98
C LYS A 145 -17.25 0.65 -8.50
N PHE A 146 -16.04 1.16 -8.27
CA PHE A 146 -14.91 0.34 -7.81
C PHE A 146 -13.92 1.28 -7.14
N ASP A 147 -13.68 1.23 -5.83
CA ASP A 147 -12.65 2.04 -5.16
C ASP A 147 -11.26 1.73 -5.73
N ARG A 148 -10.94 2.39 -6.84
CA ARG A 148 -9.80 2.10 -7.72
C ARG A 148 -8.96 3.34 -7.92
N LEU A 149 -7.66 3.14 -7.77
CA LEU A 149 -6.65 4.15 -8.00
C LEU A 149 -5.68 3.64 -9.06
N ARG A 150 -5.73 4.24 -10.25
CA ARG A 150 -4.88 3.87 -11.39
C ARG A 150 -3.77 4.88 -11.58
N PHE A 151 -2.54 4.42 -11.68
CA PHE A 151 -1.35 5.20 -12.02
C PHE A 151 -0.94 4.93 -13.47
N ALA A 152 -0.72 5.98 -14.26
CA ALA A 152 -0.45 5.89 -15.69
C ALA A 152 0.50 7.00 -16.19
N SER A 153 0.78 7.01 -17.49
CA SER A 153 1.72 7.96 -18.13
C SER A 153 3.13 7.83 -17.55
N GLY A 154 3.66 6.62 -17.58
CA GLY A 154 4.97 6.25 -17.05
C GLY A 154 5.33 4.83 -17.45
N HIS A 155 6.43 4.33 -16.91
CA HIS A 155 6.77 2.91 -17.00
C HIS A 155 7.63 2.46 -15.81
N VAL A 156 7.68 1.16 -15.62
CA VAL A 156 8.53 0.49 -14.64
C VAL A 156 9.24 -0.65 -15.35
N ASP A 157 10.56 -0.55 -15.50
CA ASP A 157 11.36 -1.62 -16.10
C ASP A 157 11.51 -2.81 -15.13
N PRO A 158 11.88 -4.00 -15.63
CA PRO A 158 12.27 -5.09 -14.75
C PRO A 158 13.37 -4.68 -13.77
N LEU A 159 13.23 -5.10 -12.51
CA LEU A 159 14.08 -4.80 -11.36
C LEU A 159 13.99 -3.36 -10.81
N ASP A 160 13.18 -2.50 -11.43
CA ASP A 160 12.86 -1.20 -10.84
C ASP A 160 11.96 -1.34 -9.60
N ARG A 161 11.94 -0.26 -8.80
CA ARG A 161 11.16 -0.13 -7.56
C ARG A 161 10.29 1.12 -7.61
N PRO A 162 9.14 1.11 -8.31
CA PRO A 162 8.14 2.15 -8.16
C PRO A 162 7.70 2.26 -6.71
N ALA A 163 7.39 3.48 -6.31
CA ALA A 163 6.76 3.80 -5.05
C ALA A 163 5.45 4.51 -5.33
N PHE A 164 4.39 4.05 -4.67
CA PHE A 164 3.05 4.61 -4.74
C PHE A 164 2.63 5.06 -3.34
N GLY A 165 2.25 6.32 -3.18
CA GLY A 165 1.71 6.84 -1.92
C GLY A 165 0.25 7.19 -2.09
N PHE A 166 -0.59 6.83 -1.13
CA PHE A 166 -2.01 7.18 -1.10
C PHE A 166 -2.55 7.05 0.33
N PHE A 167 -3.73 7.63 0.55
CA PHE A 167 -4.42 7.60 1.84
C PHE A 167 -5.60 6.64 1.75
N ILE A 168 -5.73 5.75 2.74
CA ILE A 168 -6.89 4.85 2.87
C ILE A 168 -7.74 5.38 4.02
N THR A 169 -9.05 5.40 3.80
CA THR A 169 -10.05 5.73 4.81
C THR A 169 -11.10 4.64 4.86
N ASP A 170 -11.43 4.18 6.06
CA ASP A 170 -12.52 3.25 6.35
C ASP A 170 -13.45 3.91 7.39
N VAL A 171 -14.54 4.51 6.92
CA VAL A 171 -15.50 5.23 7.78
C VAL A 171 -16.58 4.33 8.38
N THR A 172 -16.56 3.03 8.04
CA THR A 172 -17.42 1.97 8.60
C THR A 172 -16.55 0.78 8.98
N PRO A 173 -15.69 0.95 10.02
CA PRO A 173 -14.50 0.14 10.21
C PRO A 173 -14.74 -1.37 10.17
N VAL A 174 -14.09 -2.04 9.23
CA VAL A 174 -14.00 -3.51 9.19
C VAL A 174 -12.66 -3.99 9.76
N THR A 175 -12.67 -5.18 10.37
CA THR A 175 -11.45 -5.73 10.98
C THR A 175 -10.47 -6.28 9.96
N GLU A 176 -10.93 -6.57 8.75
CA GLU A 176 -10.17 -7.14 7.64
C GLU A 176 -10.72 -6.59 6.32
N PHE A 177 -9.82 -6.18 5.44
CA PHE A 177 -10.13 -5.77 4.07
C PHE A 177 -8.91 -6.05 3.18
N TYR A 178 -9.03 -5.81 1.88
CA TYR A 178 -8.05 -6.20 0.90
C TYR A 178 -7.64 -5.04 -0.01
N LEU A 179 -6.39 -5.08 -0.45
CA LEU A 179 -5.83 -4.19 -1.46
C LEU A 179 -5.33 -5.03 -2.64
N VAL A 180 -6.09 -5.03 -3.73
CA VAL A 180 -5.65 -5.63 -4.99
C VAL A 180 -4.62 -4.72 -5.64
N GLN A 181 -3.57 -5.32 -6.18
CA GLN A 181 -2.49 -4.66 -6.90
C GLN A 181 -2.37 -5.28 -8.28
N ASP A 182 -2.54 -4.48 -9.33
CA ASP A 182 -2.64 -4.95 -10.71
C ASP A 182 -1.68 -4.18 -11.63
N PRO A 183 -0.46 -4.72 -11.86
CA PRO A 183 0.47 -4.16 -12.84
C PRO A 183 0.00 -4.44 -14.27
N ARG A 184 -0.08 -3.41 -15.12
CA ARG A 184 -0.42 -3.57 -16.55
C ARG A 184 0.83 -3.63 -17.40
N VAL A 185 0.91 -4.60 -18.31
CA VAL A 185 2.01 -4.73 -19.28
C VAL A 185 1.58 -4.21 -20.67
N PRO A 186 2.51 -3.80 -21.55
CA PRO A 186 2.18 -3.53 -22.93
C PRO A 186 1.45 -4.72 -23.56
N PHE A 187 0.32 -4.47 -24.21
CA PHE A 187 -0.53 -5.47 -24.90
C PHE A 187 -1.41 -6.38 -24.01
N SER A 188 -1.69 -5.99 -22.76
CA SER A 188 -2.71 -6.63 -21.91
C SER A 188 -4.13 -6.41 -22.40
#